data_AF-A0A0V8JN59-F1
#
_entry.id   AF-A0A0V8JN59-F1
#
_cell.length_a   1.000
_cell.length_b   1.000
_cell.length_c   1.000
_cell.angle_alpha   90.00
_cell.angle_beta   90.00
_cell.angle_gamma   90.00
#
_symmetry.space_group_name_H-M   'P 1'
#
loop_
_entity.id
_entity.type
_entity.pdbx_description
1 polymer ?
#
loop_
_entity_poly.entity_id
_entity_poly.type
_entity_poly.pdbx_seq_one_letter_code
_entity_poly.pdbx_strand_id
1 'polypeptide(L)'
;MKYVNATTVLPTELVKELQKYVQGETIYVPSTTRKEWGACSGTREWTKKRNCDIKKAFQEGRTIYELAEQYFLAVETIKKIVYKK
;
A
#
# COMPACT_ATOMS: atom_id res chain seq x y z
N MET A 1 -13.87 2.68 -4.65
CA MET A 1 -13.88 4.15 -4.82
C MET A 1 -15.31 4.61 -4.60
N LYS A 2 -15.55 5.62 -3.76
CA LYS A 2 -16.90 6.15 -3.55
C LYS A 2 -17.28 6.98 -4.77
N TYR A 3 -18.44 6.72 -5.37
CA TYR A 3 -18.98 7.59 -6.41
C TYR A 3 -19.30 8.95 -5.79
N VAL A 4 -18.85 10.01 -6.45
CA VAL A 4 -19.05 11.40 -6.02
C VAL A 4 -19.59 12.16 -7.22
N ASN A 5 -20.73 12.81 -7.04
CA ASN A 5 -21.30 13.61 -8.11
C ASN A 5 -20.48 14.89 -8.31
N ALA A 6 -19.98 15.10 -9.53
CA ALA A 6 -19.16 16.25 -9.88
C ALA A 6 -19.84 17.59 -9.55
N THR A 7 -21.17 17.70 -9.70
CA THR A 7 -21.91 18.94 -9.40
C THR A 7 -21.98 19.26 -7.91
N THR A 8 -21.70 18.28 -7.04
CA THR A 8 -21.72 18.48 -5.59
C THR A 8 -20.36 18.90 -5.02
N VAL A 9 -19.29 18.78 -5.80
CA VAL A 9 -17.91 18.99 -5.34
C VAL A 9 -17.16 20.03 -6.18
N LEU A 10 -17.48 20.16 -7.46
CA LEU A 10 -16.83 21.10 -8.36
C LEU A 10 -17.66 22.39 -8.51
N PRO A 11 -16.99 23.55 -8.67
CA PRO A 11 -17.67 24.79 -9.05
C PRO A 11 -18.40 24.66 -10.38
N THR A 12 -19.55 25.34 -10.51
CA THR A 12 -20.40 25.30 -11.71
C THR A 12 -19.66 25.66 -12.99
N GLU A 13 -18.74 26.62 -12.94
CA GLU A 13 -17.93 27.05 -14.09
C GLU A 13 -17.03 25.92 -14.60
N LEU A 14 -16.42 25.16 -13.69
CA LEU A 14 -15.56 24.04 -14.04
C LEU A 14 -16.36 22.86 -14.61
N VAL A 15 -17.56 22.62 -14.09
CA VAL A 15 -18.47 21.60 -14.64
C VAL A 15 -18.85 21.96 -16.08
N LYS A 16 -19.19 23.22 -16.35
CA LYS A 16 -19.49 23.70 -17.70
C LYS A 16 -18.31 23.54 -18.66
N GLU A 17 -17.09 23.79 -18.17
CA GLU A 17 -15.89 23.60 -18.97
C GLU A 17 -15.64 22.12 -19.28
N LEU A 18 -15.74 21.23 -18.28
CA LEU A 18 -15.60 19.79 -18.47
C LEU A 18 -16.62 19.22 -19.46
N GLN A 19 -17.86 19.71 -19.41
CA GLN A 19 -18.93 19.33 -20.35
C GLN A 19 -18.62 19.66 -21.81
N LYS A 20 -17.68 20.57 -22.11
CA LYS A 20 -17.22 20.81 -23.49
C LYS A 20 -16.39 19.64 -24.04
N TYR A 21 -15.74 18.87 -23.17
CA TYR A 21 -14.84 17.78 -23.55
C TYR A 21 -15.47 16.41 -23.37
N VAL A 22 -16.28 16.21 -22.33
CA VAL A 22 -16.88 14.91 -21.98
C VAL A 22 -18.28 15.11 -21.40
N GLN A 23 -19.27 14.37 -21.90
CA GLN A 23 -20.66 14.42 -21.41
C GLN A 23 -21.20 13.00 -21.21
N GLY A 24 -21.84 12.76 -20.05
CA GLY A 24 -22.46 11.45 -19.75
C GLY A 24 -21.48 10.33 -19.37
N GLU A 25 -20.18 10.61 -19.32
CA GLU A 25 -19.15 9.63 -18.97
C GLU A 25 -18.45 9.94 -17.63
N THR A 26 -17.79 8.94 -17.06
CA THR A 26 -17.04 9.07 -15.80
C THR A 26 -15.57 9.36 -16.07
N ILE A 27 -15.07 10.48 -15.55
CA ILE A 27 -13.65 10.87 -15.67
C ILE A 27 -12.91 10.50 -14.39
N TYR A 28 -11.78 9.81 -14.53
CA TYR A 28 -10.86 9.56 -13.41
C TYR A 28 -9.95 10.77 -13.19
N VAL A 29 -10.04 11.36 -11.99
CA VAL A 29 -9.09 12.40 -11.55
C VAL A 29 -8.00 11.71 -10.72
N PRO A 30 -6.75 11.64 -11.21
CA PRO A 30 -5.67 11.00 -10.47
C PRO A 30 -5.36 11.79 -9.19
N SER A 31 -5.14 11.06 -8.10
CA SER A 31 -4.64 11.67 -6.85
C SER A 31 -3.24 12.23 -7.06
N THR A 32 -3.03 13.48 -6.64
CA THR A 32 -1.71 14.11 -6.59
C THR A 32 -0.83 13.48 -5.49
N THR A 33 -1.44 12.88 -4.46
CA THR A 33 -0.75 12.04 -3.49
C THR A 33 -0.84 10.59 -3.93
N ARG A 34 0.21 10.10 -4.58
CA ARG A 34 0.35 8.67 -4.84
C ARG A 34 0.67 8.00 -3.51
N LYS A 35 -0.34 7.49 -2.80
CA LYS A 35 -0.10 6.69 -1.61
C LYS A 35 0.70 5.46 -2.04
N GLU A 36 1.91 5.31 -1.49
CA GLU A 36 2.71 4.11 -1.72
C GLU A 36 1.88 2.88 -1.35
N TRP A 37 2.00 1.83 -2.17
CA TRP A 37 1.22 0.61 -2.00
C TRP A 37 1.37 0.09 -0.56
N GLY A 38 0.25 -0.19 0.11
CA GLY A 38 0.21 -0.67 1.50
C GLY A 38 0.18 0.42 2.60
N ALA A 39 0.16 1.72 2.26
CA ALA A 39 0.06 2.80 3.24
C ALA A 39 -1.37 3.03 3.78
N CYS A 40 -2.43 2.71 3.02
CA CYS A 40 -3.81 2.89 3.48
C CYS A 40 -4.30 1.81 4.45
N SER A 41 -3.73 0.60 4.40
CA SER A 41 -4.27 -0.59 5.09
C SER A 41 -3.49 -0.99 6.35
N GLY A 42 -2.48 -0.21 6.76
CA GLY A 42 -1.57 -0.56 7.87
C GLY A 42 -0.65 -1.77 7.60
N THR A 43 -0.84 -2.45 6.47
CA THR A 43 -0.08 -3.64 6.08
C THR A 43 1.41 -3.35 5.97
N ARG A 44 1.80 -2.16 5.53
CA ARG A 44 3.21 -1.77 5.44
C ARG A 44 3.87 -1.65 6.81
N GLU A 45 3.18 -1.06 7.79
CA GLU A 45 3.71 -0.92 9.15
C GLU A 45 3.80 -2.26 9.85
N TRP A 46 2.75 -3.08 9.75
CA TRP A 46 2.76 -4.45 10.28
C TRP A 46 3.88 -5.30 9.68
N THR A 47 4.05 -5.24 8.35
CA THR A 47 5.13 -5.96 7.66
C THR A 47 6.51 -5.47 8.11
N LYS A 48 6.68 -4.16 8.28
CA LYS A 48 7.94 -3.57 8.76
C LYS A 48 8.25 -4.03 10.18
N LYS A 49 7.27 -4.00 11.09
CA LYS A 49 7.42 -4.46 12.47
C LYS A 49 7.79 -5.94 12.52
N ARG A 50 7.02 -6.80 11.84
CA ARG A 50 7.31 -8.25 11.74
C ARG A 50 8.72 -8.51 11.23
N ASN A 51 9.14 -7.80 10.17
CA ASN A 51 10.48 -7.98 9.61
C ASN A 51 11.60 -7.52 10.56
N CYS A 52 11.37 -6.47 11.38
CA CYS A 52 12.30 -6.09 12.44
C CYS A 52 12.40 -7.18 13.51
N ASP A 53 11.27 -7.76 13.94
CA ASP A 53 11.24 -8.83 14.93
C ASP A 53 12.00 -10.08 14.43
N ILE A 54 11.79 -10.46 13.16
CA ILE A 54 12.53 -11.55 12.49
C ILE A 54 14.04 -11.27 12.48
N LYS A 55 14.46 -10.05 12.14
CA LYS A 55 15.88 -9.67 12.15
C LYS A 55 16.48 -9.76 13.55
N LYS A 56 15.76 -9.31 14.57
CA LYS A 56 16.21 -9.36 15.97
C LYS A 56 16.35 -10.80 16.45
N ALA A 57 15.34 -11.63 16.24
CA ALA A 57 15.38 -13.04 16.63
C ALA A 57 16.51 -13.82 15.92
N PHE A 58 16.82 -13.48 14.67
CA PHE A 58 17.98 -14.03 13.96
C PHE A 58 19.31 -13.61 14.60
N GLN A 59 19.46 -12.34 15.00
CA GLN A 59 20.64 -11.84 15.72
C GLN A 59 20.80 -12.49 17.10
N GLU A 60 19.70 -12.88 17.74
CA GLU A 60 19.67 -13.62 19.00
C GLU A 60 19.99 -15.12 18.82
N GLY A 61 20.25 -15.58 17.59
CA GLY A 61 20.73 -16.93 17.30
C GLY A 61 19.68 -17.90 16.77
N ARG A 62 18.42 -17.47 16.53
CA ARG A 62 17.43 -18.34 15.89
C ARG A 62 17.80 -18.63 14.44
N THR A 63 17.58 -19.88 14.04
CA THR A 63 17.86 -20.32 12.67
C THR A 63 16.80 -19.82 11.70
N ILE A 64 17.15 -19.77 10.42
CA ILE A 64 16.25 -19.37 9.34
C ILE A 64 15.03 -20.31 9.25
N TYR A 65 15.21 -21.60 9.54
CA TYR A 65 14.15 -22.60 9.50
C TYR A 65 13.13 -22.41 10.63
N GLU A 66 13.60 -22.16 11.86
CA GLU A 66 12.70 -21.85 13.00
C GLU A 66 11.88 -20.59 12.76
N LEU A 67 12.51 -19.55 12.18
CA LEU A 67 11.82 -18.32 11.82
C LEU A 67 10.82 -18.53 10.67
N ALA A 68 11.13 -19.40 9.71
CA ALA A 68 10.23 -19.73 8.62
C ALA A 68 8.95 -20.42 9.13
N GLU A 69 9.11 -21.36 10.06
CA GLU A 69 8.00 -22.05 10.72
C GLU A 69 7.19 -21.10 11.60
N GLN A 70 7.85 -20.35 12.48
CA GLN A 70 7.19 -19.44 13.43
C GLN A 70 6.35 -18.35 12.76
N TYR A 71 6.83 -17.81 11.63
CA TYR A 71 6.15 -16.73 10.92
C TYR A 71 5.34 -17.21 9.71
N PHE A 72 5.27 -18.53 9.47
CA PHE A 72 4.61 -19.14 8.31
C PHE A 72 5.09 -18.53 6.98
N LEU A 73 6.40 -18.35 6.84
CA LEU A 73 7.04 -17.78 5.67
C LEU A 73 7.96 -18.80 5.01
N ALA A 74 8.08 -18.72 3.68
CA ALA A 74 9.10 -19.49 2.99
C ALA A 74 10.51 -19.12 3.48
N VAL A 75 11.40 -20.11 3.56
CA VAL A 75 12.81 -19.94 3.96
C VAL A 75 13.49 -18.84 3.14
N GLU A 76 13.23 -18.78 1.83
CA GLU A 76 13.76 -17.72 0.95
C GLU A 76 13.26 -16.33 1.32
N THR A 77 12.02 -16.20 1.80
CA THR A 77 11.48 -14.93 2.30
C THR A 77 12.17 -14.53 3.59
N ILE A 78 12.41 -15.46 4.52
CA ILE A 78 13.19 -15.18 5.74
C ILE A 78 14.62 -14.75 5.39
N LYS A 79 15.31 -15.46 4.49
CA LYS A 79 16.64 -15.06 3.97
C LYS A 79 16.64 -13.63 3.44
N LYS A 80 15.66 -13.30 2.60
CA LYS A 80 15.49 -11.93 2.08
C LYS A 80 15.22 -10.91 3.18
N ILE A 81 14.58 -11.29 4.28
CA ILE A 81 14.34 -10.38 5.40
C ILE A 81 15.62 -10.17 6.20
N VAL A 82 16.35 -11.24 6.55
CA VAL A 82 17.53 -11.14 7.44
C VAL A 82 18.78 -10.61 6.73
N TYR A 83 18.98 -10.93 5.44
CA TYR A 83 20.17 -10.53 4.68
C TYR A 83 20.01 -9.23 3.88
N LYS A 84 18.81 -8.66 3.80
CA LYS A 84 18.60 -7.38 3.11
C LYS A 84 19.01 -6.23 4.03
N LYS A 85 19.99 -5.45 3.56
CA LYS A 85 20.43 -4.18 4.17
C LYS A 85 19.24 -3.23 4.27
#